data_AF-A0A970HZY8-F1
#
_entry.id   AF-A0A970HZY8-F1
#
_cell.length_a   1.000
_cell.length_b   1.000
_cell.length_c   1.000
_cell.angle_alpha   90.00
_cell.angle_beta   90.00
_cell.angle_gamma   90.00
#
_symmetry.space_group_name_H-M   'P 1'
#
loop_
_entity.id
_entity.type
_entity.pdbx_description
1 polymer ?
#
loop_
_entity_poly.entity_id
_entity_poly.type
_entity_poly.pdbx_seq_one_letter_code
_entity_poly.pdbx_strand_id
1 'polypeptide(L)'
;MKTFADKIIAFYTEINFSGTLPAGISIMNPFKNNPDVINTVTLFYRKYYSDNNKRHMIIGINPGRLGAGATGVPFTDTIRLEQICGLSVPGIKTYETSSV
;
A
#
# COMPACT_ATOMS: atom_id res chain seq x y z
N MET A 1 -18.19 7.85 13.48
CA MET A 1 -17.02 8.73 13.21
C MET A 1 -16.07 7.95 12.30
N LYS A 2 -15.49 8.56 11.25
CA LYS A 2 -14.54 7.86 10.36
C LYS A 2 -13.28 7.46 11.14
N THR A 3 -12.91 6.18 11.09
CA THR A 3 -11.67 5.62 11.68
C THR A 3 -10.42 6.11 10.93
N PHE A 4 -9.24 5.81 11.47
CA PHE A 4 -7.98 6.06 10.79
C PHE A 4 -7.91 5.26 9.48
N ALA A 5 -8.33 3.99 9.48
CA ALA A 5 -8.43 3.16 8.28
C ALA A 5 -9.27 3.82 7.17
N ASP A 6 -10.45 4.37 7.52
CA ASP A 6 -11.32 5.05 6.56
C ASP A 6 -10.60 6.20 5.83
N LYS A 7 -9.77 6.95 6.57
CA LYS A 7 -9.04 8.10 6.03
C LYS A 7 -7.90 7.66 5.12
N ILE A 8 -7.16 6.62 5.50
CA ILE A 8 -6.08 6.06 4.67
C ILE A 8 -6.65 5.49 3.36
N ILE A 9 -7.70 4.69 3.44
CA ILE A 9 -8.31 4.04 2.26
C ILE A 9 -8.78 5.12 1.28
N ALA A 10 -9.48 6.15 1.77
CA ALA A 10 -9.93 7.27 0.95
C ALA A 10 -8.74 7.99 0.26
N PHE A 11 -7.66 8.26 1.01
CA PHE A 11 -6.45 8.87 0.45
C PHE A 11 -5.86 8.03 -0.69
N TYR A 12 -5.71 6.72 -0.53
CA TYR A 12 -5.15 5.87 -1.59
C TYR A 12 -6.07 5.72 -2.81
N THR A 13 -7.39 5.83 -2.66
CA THR A 13 -8.31 5.82 -3.80
C THR A 13 -8.35 7.15 -4.56
N GLU A 14 -7.97 8.25 -3.90
CA GLU A 14 -8.05 9.60 -4.46
C GLU A 14 -6.69 10.15 -4.91
N ILE A 15 -5.57 9.58 -4.44
CA ILE A 15 -4.23 10.07 -4.75
C ILE A 15 -3.94 10.00 -6.25
N ASN A 16 -3.65 11.15 -6.84
CA ASN A 16 -3.31 11.29 -8.24
C ASN A 16 -2.23 12.35 -8.42
N PHE A 17 -1.36 12.14 -9.41
CA PHE A 17 -0.32 13.10 -9.79
C PHE A 17 -0.71 13.76 -11.13
N SER A 18 -0.62 15.09 -11.18
CA SER A 18 -0.96 15.90 -12.37
C SER A 18 0.20 16.78 -12.86
N GLY A 19 1.41 16.59 -12.33
CA GLY A 19 2.60 17.34 -12.74
C GLY A 19 3.26 16.78 -14.00
N THR A 20 4.35 17.42 -14.41
CA THR A 20 5.24 16.93 -15.48
C THR A 20 6.40 16.14 -14.89
N LEU A 21 6.88 15.16 -15.66
CA LEU A 21 8.05 14.37 -15.30
C LEU A 21 9.15 14.54 -16.36
N PRO A 22 10.43 14.37 -15.99
CA PRO A 22 11.52 14.33 -16.94
C PRO A 22 11.32 13.24 -18.02
N ALA A 23 11.96 13.42 -19.17
CA ALA A 23 11.92 12.44 -20.24
C ALA A 23 12.39 11.06 -19.75
N GLY A 24 11.62 10.02 -20.08
CA GLY A 24 11.91 8.64 -19.68
C GLY A 24 11.42 8.24 -18.29
N ILE A 25 10.79 9.15 -17.53
CA ILE A 25 10.22 8.85 -16.20
C ILE A 25 8.70 8.82 -16.26
N SER A 26 8.09 7.80 -15.65
CA SER A 26 6.65 7.65 -15.51
C SER A 26 6.23 7.48 -14.05
N ILE A 27 5.00 7.89 -13.74
CA ILE A 27 4.39 7.63 -12.43
C ILE A 27 4.09 6.15 -12.28
N MET A 28 4.46 5.60 -11.12
CA MET A 28 4.01 4.30 -10.65
C MET A 28 3.09 4.53 -9.46
N ASN A 29 1.77 4.48 -9.70
CA ASN A 29 0.74 4.54 -8.67
C ASN A 29 0.21 3.12 -8.45
N PRO A 30 0.51 2.46 -7.31
CA PRO A 30 0.07 1.08 -7.04
C PRO A 30 -1.44 0.92 -7.01
N PHE A 31 -2.18 1.99 -6.74
CA PHE A 31 -3.61 1.99 -6.44
C PHE A 31 -4.48 2.29 -7.67
N LYS A 32 -3.91 2.94 -8.69
CA LYS A 32 -4.66 3.37 -9.88
C LYS A 32 -4.93 2.18 -10.79
N ASN A 33 -6.21 1.91 -11.08
CA ASN A 33 -6.66 0.80 -11.93
C ASN A 33 -6.19 -0.59 -11.45
N ASN A 34 -5.98 -0.78 -10.13
CA ASN A 34 -5.52 -2.03 -9.55
C ASN A 34 -6.45 -2.48 -8.41
N PRO A 35 -7.57 -3.17 -8.72
CA PRO A 35 -8.57 -3.55 -7.73
C PRO A 35 -8.03 -4.52 -6.66
N ASP A 36 -7.08 -5.39 -7.02
CA ASP A 36 -6.47 -6.33 -6.08
C ASP A 36 -5.67 -5.60 -5.00
N VAL A 37 -4.86 -4.62 -5.39
CA VAL A 37 -4.12 -3.78 -4.44
C VAL A 37 -5.07 -2.96 -3.57
N ILE A 38 -6.12 -2.37 -4.13
CA ILE A 38 -7.14 -1.65 -3.35
C ILE A 38 -7.81 -2.56 -2.31
N ASN A 39 -8.12 -3.81 -2.69
CA ASN A 39 -8.70 -4.78 -1.78
C ASN A 39 -7.71 -5.14 -0.65
N THR A 40 -6.45 -5.42 -0.98
CA THR A 40 -5.41 -5.72 0.01
C THR A 40 -5.21 -4.58 1.00
N VAL A 41 -5.09 -3.34 0.51
CA VAL A 41 -4.99 -2.13 1.34
C VAL A 41 -6.21 -2.00 2.25
N THR A 42 -7.41 -2.20 1.71
CA THR A 42 -8.65 -2.12 2.48
C THR A 42 -8.65 -3.14 3.62
N LEU A 43 -8.34 -4.41 3.33
CA LEU A 43 -8.28 -5.47 4.34
C LEU A 43 -7.20 -5.20 5.40
N PHE A 44 -6.01 -4.77 4.97
CA PHE A 44 -4.90 -4.48 5.87
C PHE A 44 -5.23 -3.34 6.84
N TYR A 45 -5.67 -2.19 6.33
CA TYR A 45 -5.94 -1.04 7.20
C TYR A 45 -7.18 -1.25 8.05
N ARG A 46 -8.19 -1.98 7.58
CA ARG A 46 -9.31 -2.39 8.44
C ARG A 46 -8.85 -3.31 9.58
N LYS A 47 -7.90 -4.21 9.33
CA LYS A 47 -7.38 -5.11 10.37
C LYS A 47 -6.59 -4.39 11.45
N TYR A 48 -5.73 -3.43 11.08
CA TYR A 48 -4.75 -2.85 12.01
C TYR A 48 -5.03 -1.40 12.45
N TYR A 49 -5.96 -0.70 11.80
CA TYR A 49 -6.21 0.75 11.99
C TYR A 49 -7.70 1.12 12.08
N SER A 50 -8.59 0.18 12.39
CA SER A 50 -10.04 0.44 12.59
C SER A 50 -10.37 1.13 13.92
N ASP A 51 -9.60 2.15 14.27
CA ASP A 51 -9.79 2.96 15.48
C ASP A 51 -9.45 4.43 15.22
N ASN A 52 -9.43 5.26 16.26
CA ASN A 52 -9.04 6.67 16.19
C ASN A 52 -7.86 7.02 17.11
N ASN A 53 -7.09 6.01 17.55
CA ASN A 53 -5.96 6.22 18.44
C ASN A 53 -4.81 6.92 17.69
N LYS A 54 -4.04 7.73 18.41
CA LYS A 54 -2.86 8.40 17.86
C LYS A 54 -1.81 7.35 17.44
N ARG A 55 -1.07 7.64 16.38
CA ARG A 55 0.04 6.83 15.86
C ARG A 55 1.28 7.69 15.69
N HIS A 56 2.46 7.10 15.88
CA HIS A 56 3.72 7.72 15.48
C HIS A 56 3.97 7.42 14.00
N MET A 57 4.49 8.41 13.28
CA MET A 57 4.74 8.29 11.85
C MET A 57 6.12 7.69 11.61
N ILE A 58 6.19 6.68 10.76
CA ILE A 58 7.43 6.13 10.20
C ILE A 58 7.43 6.49 8.72
N ILE A 59 8.49 7.16 8.25
CA ILE A 59 8.59 7.70 6.89
C ILE A 59 9.68 6.95 6.14
N GLY A 60 9.30 6.24 5.07
CA GLY A 60 10.22 5.68 4.09
C GLY A 60 10.59 6.69 2.99
N ILE A 61 11.11 6.23 1.86
CA ILE A 61 11.43 7.10 0.71
C ILE A 61 10.23 7.21 -0.23
N ASN A 62 9.91 6.14 -0.95
CA ASN A 62 8.76 6.02 -1.86
C ASN A 62 8.49 4.54 -2.17
N PRO A 63 7.29 4.19 -2.68
CA PRO A 63 7.02 2.81 -3.10
C PRO A 63 7.99 2.34 -4.17
N GLY A 64 8.48 1.11 -4.03
CA GLY A 64 9.15 0.35 -5.09
C GLY A 64 8.18 -0.64 -5.74
N ARG A 65 8.44 -1.03 -7.01
CA ARG A 65 7.54 -1.88 -7.81
C ARG A 65 7.25 -3.24 -7.17
N LEU A 66 8.23 -3.86 -6.52
CA LEU A 66 8.15 -5.23 -6.00
C LEU A 66 7.64 -5.32 -4.56
N GLY A 67 7.64 -4.20 -3.83
CA GLY A 67 7.23 -4.12 -2.44
C GLY A 67 5.78 -3.66 -2.29
N ALA A 68 5.63 -2.49 -1.66
CA ALA A 68 4.36 -1.76 -1.62
C ALA A 68 3.77 -1.48 -3.01
N GLY A 69 4.55 -1.53 -4.09
CA GLY A 69 4.03 -1.48 -5.46
C GLY A 69 3.20 -2.70 -5.87
N ALA A 70 3.44 -3.87 -5.24
CA ALA A 70 2.71 -5.10 -5.49
C ALA A 70 1.55 -5.32 -4.50
N THR A 71 1.69 -4.85 -3.25
CA THR A 71 0.70 -5.09 -2.18
C THR A 71 -0.09 -3.85 -1.78
N GLY A 72 0.42 -2.66 -2.09
CA GLY A 72 -0.09 -1.38 -1.58
C GLY A 72 0.26 -1.09 -0.11
N VAL A 73 0.95 -2.01 0.59
CA VAL A 73 1.27 -1.89 2.00
C VAL A 73 2.77 -1.58 2.18
N PRO A 74 3.14 -0.50 2.88
CA PRO A 74 4.55 -0.16 3.11
C PRO A 74 5.34 -1.30 3.75
N PHE A 75 6.54 -1.57 3.24
CA PHE A 75 7.48 -2.58 3.76
C PHE A 75 6.90 -4.00 3.91
N THR A 76 5.86 -4.32 3.14
CA THR A 76 5.17 -5.61 3.22
C THR A 76 5.08 -6.20 1.82
N ASP A 77 6.03 -7.06 1.48
CA ASP A 77 5.96 -7.84 0.23
C ASP A 77 4.86 -8.91 0.31
N THR A 78 4.59 -9.61 -0.79
CA THR A 78 3.52 -10.62 -0.83
C THR A 78 3.77 -11.78 0.13
N ILE A 79 5.03 -12.14 0.40
CA ILE A 79 5.40 -13.23 1.29
C ILE A 79 5.07 -12.85 2.74
N ARG A 80 5.43 -11.64 3.18
CA ARG A 80 5.13 -11.19 4.56
C ARG A 80 3.66 -10.84 4.73
N LEU A 81 3.02 -10.34 3.69
CA LEU A 81 1.58 -10.13 3.70
C LEU A 81 0.85 -11.45 4.01
N GLU A 82 1.24 -12.54 3.37
CA GLU A 82 0.66 -13.87 3.59
C GLU A 82 1.06 -14.44 4.94
N GLN A 83 2.36 -14.58 5.19
CA GLN A 83 2.88 -15.32 6.35
C GLN A 83 2.67 -14.59 7.69
N ILE A 84 2.79 -13.27 7.70
CA ILE A 84 2.74 -12.45 8.93
C ILE A 84 1.37 -11.79 9.07
N CYS A 85 0.81 -11.26 7.97
CA CYS A 85 -0.47 -10.54 8.04
C CYS A 85 -1.68 -11.43 7.79
N GLY A 86 -1.52 -12.65 7.27
CA GLY A 86 -2.63 -13.54 6.92
C GLY A 86 -3.53 -12.98 5.82
N LEU A 87 -2.96 -12.18 4.91
CA LEU A 87 -3.64 -11.57 3.77
C LEU A 87 -2.88 -11.93 2.48
N SER A 88 -3.56 -12.01 1.34
CA SER A 88 -2.91 -12.36 0.07
C SER A 88 -3.31 -11.38 -1.02
N VAL A 89 -2.39 -11.12 -1.96
CA VAL A 89 -2.71 -10.50 -3.25
C VAL A 89 -2.62 -11.59 -4.34
N PRO A 90 -3.61 -11.74 -5.22
CA PRO A 90 -3.57 -12.77 -6.27
C PRO A 90 -2.41 -12.56 -7.26
N GLY A 91 -1.93 -13.68 -7.83
CA GLY A 91 -1.18 -13.67 -9.10
C GLY A 91 0.27 -13.19 -9.06
N ILE A 92 0.79 -12.71 -7.92
CA ILE A 92 2.17 -12.23 -7.80
C ILE A 92 2.81 -12.74 -6.51
N LYS A 93 4.05 -13.22 -6.63
CA LYS A 93 4.94 -13.47 -5.49
C LYS A 93 6.18 -12.60 -5.62
N THR A 94 6.38 -11.69 -4.69
CA THR A 94 7.53 -10.81 -4.60
C THR A 94 8.31 -11.03 -3.31
N TYR A 95 9.60 -10.71 -3.36
CA TYR A 95 10.49 -10.67 -2.21
C TYR A 95 11.14 -9.29 -2.14
N GLU A 96 11.02 -8.62 -1.00
CA GLU A 96 11.67 -7.36 -0.70
C GLU A 96 12.56 -7.52 0.54
N THR A 97 13.84 -7.15 0.43
CA THR A 97 14.78 -7.21 1.56
C THR A 97 14.37 -6.30 2.71
N SER A 98 13.79 -5.13 2.40
CA SER A 98 13.26 -4.20 3.40
C SER A 98 11.99 -4.70 4.10
N SER A 99 11.42 -5.84 3.65
CA SER A 99 10.30 -6.52 4.30
C SER A 99 10.76 -7.67 5.21
N VAL A 100 12.05 -8.03 5.22
CA VAL A 100 12.63 -9.02 6.18
C VAL A 100 12.76 -8.39 7.56
#